data_AF-A0AAW2DN51-F1
#
_entry.id   AF-A0AAW2DN51-F1
#
_cell.length_a   1.000
_cell.length_b   1.000
_cell.length_c   1.000
_cell.angle_alpha   90.00
_cell.angle_beta   90.00
_cell.angle_gamma   90.00
#
_symmetry.space_group_name_H-M   'P 1'
#
loop_
_entity.id
_entity.type
_entity.pdbx_description
1 polymer ?
#
loop_
_entity_poly.entity_id
_entity_poly.type
_entity_poly.pdbx_seq_one_letter_code
_entity_poly.pdbx_strand_id
1 'polypeptide(L)'
;MQQAMFRVEEEFRSLMERGGESFELSCEYGSCEPFDSDDNDDEDEDEGEDEDEDGGIVGVIRFNEENQIPVAQPIMDYNIIIDVLPTITINDLHEITKRMVAAGFGKECSHVYSSFRCEFLEESLSRLGLKKLSIEEVHKMPWQDLEDEIERWIKAANVSLLILFPSKRQLCDRIFFGFSSASDLSFMEVCRGSTIQLLNFADAVAIRS
;
A
#
# COMPACT_ATOMS: atom_id res chain seq x y z
N MET A 1 -35.34 -1.47 -20.41
CA MET A 1 -34.50 -0.73 -19.43
C MET A 1 -33.45 -1.63 -18.81
N GLN A 2 -33.81 -2.79 -18.23
CA GLN A 2 -32.85 -3.74 -17.63
C GLN A 2 -31.72 -4.21 -18.57
N GLN A 3 -32.01 -4.51 -19.85
CA GLN A 3 -30.99 -4.91 -20.81
C GLN A 3 -29.99 -3.79 -21.18
N ALA A 4 -30.43 -2.52 -21.12
CA ALA A 4 -29.55 -1.38 -21.34
C ALA A 4 -28.64 -1.14 -20.12
N MET A 5 -29.17 -1.34 -18.91
CA MET A 5 -28.40 -1.27 -17.67
C MET A 5 -27.28 -2.32 -17.63
N PHE A 6 -27.61 -3.58 -17.93
CA PHE A 6 -26.63 -4.68 -17.97
C PHE A 6 -25.45 -4.37 -18.92
N ARG A 7 -25.73 -3.82 -20.10
CA ARG A 7 -24.68 -3.42 -21.06
C ARG A 7 -23.78 -2.31 -20.51
N VAL A 8 -24.35 -1.34 -19.79
CA VAL A 8 -23.58 -0.24 -19.18
C VAL A 8 -22.71 -0.77 -18.02
N GLU A 9 -23.22 -1.71 -17.24
CA GLU A 9 -22.46 -2.39 -16.19
C GLU A 9 -21.29 -3.20 -16.78
N GLU A 10 -21.50 -3.90 -17.90
CA GLU A 10 -20.43 -4.63 -18.61
C GLU A 10 -19.36 -3.68 -19.16
N GLU A 11 -19.76 -2.54 -19.74
CA GLU A 11 -18.83 -1.52 -20.23
C GLU A 11 -17.99 -0.94 -19.08
N PHE A 12 -18.63 -0.61 -17.95
CA PHE A 12 -17.96 -0.11 -16.75
C PHE A 12 -16.96 -1.14 -16.21
N ARG A 13 -17.37 -2.40 -16.12
CA ARG A 13 -16.52 -3.53 -15.73
C ARG A 13 -15.30 -3.67 -16.64
N SER A 14 -15.52 -3.69 -17.96
CA SER A 14 -14.45 -3.85 -18.94
C SER A 14 -13.41 -2.70 -18.88
N LEU A 15 -13.85 -1.46 -18.63
CA LEU A 15 -12.95 -0.33 -18.44
C LEU A 15 -12.10 -0.45 -17.18
N MET A 16 -12.67 -0.97 -16.09
CA MET A 16 -11.96 -1.19 -14.83
C MET A 16 -10.90 -2.29 -14.97
N GLU A 17 -11.21 -3.37 -15.67
CA GLU A 17 -10.29 -4.49 -15.94
C GLU A 17 -9.11 -4.02 -16.81
N ARG A 18 -9.39 -3.39 -17.95
CA ARG A 18 -8.35 -2.92 -18.88
C ARG A 18 -7.49 -1.79 -18.32
N GLY A 19 -8.07 -0.97 -17.44
CA GLY A 19 -7.34 0.06 -16.71
C GLY A 19 -6.32 -0.50 -15.71
N GLY A 20 -6.58 -1.70 -15.16
CA GLY A 20 -5.66 -2.41 -14.27
C GLY A 20 -4.51 -3.12 -14.98
N GLU A 21 -4.77 -3.73 -16.14
CA GLU A 21 -3.77 -4.49 -16.94
C GLU A 21 -2.63 -3.61 -17.49
N SER A 22 -2.91 -2.31 -17.72
CA SER A 22 -1.89 -1.36 -18.20
C SER A 22 -0.76 -1.13 -17.18
N PHE A 23 -0.94 -1.56 -15.92
CA PHE A 23 0.03 -1.37 -14.84
C PHE A 23 0.94 -2.59 -14.63
N GLU A 24 0.45 -3.82 -14.82
CA GLU A 24 1.27 -5.04 -14.62
C GLU A 24 2.52 -5.04 -15.52
N LEU A 25 2.42 -4.47 -16.71
CA LEU A 25 3.53 -4.31 -17.67
C LEU A 25 4.61 -3.29 -17.24
N SER A 26 4.39 -2.52 -16.16
CA SER A 26 5.33 -1.47 -15.73
C SER A 26 6.10 -1.80 -14.44
N CYS A 27 5.78 -2.90 -13.77
CA CYS A 27 6.47 -3.35 -12.56
C CYS A 27 7.43 -4.53 -12.81
N GLU A 28 8.08 -4.56 -13.98
CA GLU A 28 9.37 -5.25 -14.12
C GLU A 28 10.48 -4.28 -13.68
N TYR A 29 10.62 -4.07 -12.37
CA TYR A 29 11.80 -3.42 -11.80
C TYR A 29 12.27 -4.20 -10.57
N GLY A 30 13.27 -5.06 -10.84
CA GLY A 30 14.34 -5.46 -9.92
C GLY A 30 13.95 -6.40 -8.78
N SER A 31 14.33 -7.67 -8.91
CA SER A 31 14.59 -8.54 -7.75
C SER A 31 15.56 -7.84 -6.79
N CYS A 32 15.05 -7.23 -5.73
CA CYS A 32 15.85 -6.94 -4.55
C CYS A 32 15.93 -8.26 -3.77
N GLU A 33 17.06 -8.95 -3.92
CA GLU A 33 17.48 -10.02 -3.03
C GLU A 33 17.41 -9.55 -1.56
N PRO A 34 17.06 -10.41 -0.60
CA PRO A 34 17.11 -10.08 0.82
C PRO A 34 18.54 -9.68 1.23
N PHE A 35 18.68 -8.55 1.91
CA PHE A 35 19.90 -8.17 2.61
C PHE A 35 20.08 -9.11 3.81
N ASP A 36 20.87 -10.17 3.66
CA ASP A 36 21.44 -10.91 4.78
C ASP A 36 22.57 -10.06 5.36
N SER A 37 22.38 -9.55 6.58
CA SER A 37 23.45 -8.94 7.38
C SER A 37 24.00 -10.03 8.28
N ASP A 38 24.99 -10.78 7.78
CA ASP A 38 25.87 -11.63 8.60
C ASP A 38 26.94 -10.70 9.21
N ASP A 39 26.66 -10.18 10.42
CA ASP A 39 27.69 -9.60 11.29
C ASP A 39 28.41 -10.75 12.00
N ASN A 40 29.54 -11.18 11.45
CA ASN A 40 30.50 -12.00 12.19
C ASN A 40 31.46 -11.06 12.93
N ASP A 41 31.42 -11.13 14.25
CA ASP A 41 32.40 -10.58 15.18
C ASP A 41 33.77 -11.22 14.92
N ASP A 42 34.75 -10.44 14.44
CA ASP A 42 36.16 -10.82 14.48
C ASP A 42 36.85 -10.03 15.61
N GLU A 43 37.23 -10.76 16.66
CA GLU A 43 38.10 -10.30 17.74
C GLU A 43 39.56 -10.25 17.23
N ASP A 44 40.12 -9.06 17.01
CA ASP A 44 41.54 -8.91 16.69
C ASP A 44 42.36 -8.70 17.98
N GLU A 45 43.16 -9.71 18.32
CA GLU A 45 44.21 -9.67 19.32
C GLU A 45 45.44 -8.88 18.80
N ASP A 46 45.91 -7.98 19.67
CA ASP A 46 47.15 -7.20 19.58
C ASP A 46 48.40 -8.09 19.63
N GLU A 47 49.43 -7.76 18.83
CA GLU A 47 50.87 -7.75 19.21
C GLU A 47 51.80 -7.57 17.98
N GLY A 48 52.75 -6.63 18.06
CA GLY A 48 54.12 -6.82 17.53
C GLY A 48 54.68 -5.82 16.50
N GLU A 49 55.76 -5.15 16.89
CA GLU A 49 56.51 -4.02 16.29
C GLU A 49 57.39 -4.37 15.06
N ASP A 50 57.68 -3.40 14.17
CA ASP A 50 59.03 -2.84 13.88
C ASP A 50 59.14 -2.01 12.56
N GLU A 51 60.11 -1.09 12.57
CA GLU A 51 60.41 0.14 11.78
C GLU A 51 60.92 -0.15 10.33
N ASP A 52 60.87 0.71 9.28
CA ASP A 52 61.58 1.99 9.05
C ASP A 52 61.19 2.70 7.71
N GLU A 53 61.26 4.05 7.75
CA GLU A 53 61.46 5.17 6.78
C GLU A 53 61.31 5.08 5.22
N ASP A 54 60.52 6.01 4.66
CA ASP A 54 60.93 7.20 3.84
C ASP A 54 59.91 7.57 2.73
N GLY A 55 59.68 8.88 2.52
CA GLY A 55 59.21 9.40 1.23
C GLY A 55 57.87 10.17 1.17
N GLY A 56 57.86 11.37 1.76
CA GLY A 56 57.00 12.54 1.51
C GLY A 56 55.75 12.49 0.59
N ILE A 57 54.65 13.04 1.12
CA ILE A 57 53.97 14.28 0.67
C ILE A 57 52.93 14.64 1.75
N VAL A 58 53.15 15.78 2.42
CA VAL A 58 52.21 16.36 3.38
C VAL A 58 51.05 16.99 2.61
N GLY A 59 50.08 16.15 2.24
CA GLY A 59 48.75 16.59 1.85
C GLY A 59 47.93 16.82 3.10
N VAL A 60 47.92 18.05 3.61
CA VAL A 60 46.99 18.48 4.66
C VAL A 60 45.58 18.39 4.09
N ILE A 61 44.93 17.23 4.22
CA ILE A 61 43.47 17.18 4.15
C ILE A 61 43.01 17.81 5.45
N ARG A 62 42.74 19.12 5.39
CA ARG A 62 41.94 19.80 6.41
C ARG A 62 40.64 19.03 6.50
N PHE A 63 40.41 18.35 7.62
CA PHE A 63 39.09 17.89 8.01
C PHE A 63 38.23 19.13 8.20
N ASN A 64 37.54 19.54 7.13
CA ASN A 64 36.49 20.52 7.24
C ASN A 64 35.30 19.77 7.84
N GLU A 65 35.07 20.00 9.13
CA GLU A 65 33.77 19.78 9.76
C GLU A 65 32.73 20.45 8.86
N GLU A 66 31.83 19.66 8.25
CA GLU A 66 30.55 20.04 7.61
C GLU A 66 30.06 19.07 6.51
N ASN A 67 30.65 17.87 6.34
CA ASN A 67 29.97 16.79 5.60
C ASN A 67 28.85 16.14 6.45
N GLN A 68 27.92 16.94 6.96
CA GLN A 68 26.69 16.41 7.56
C GLN A 68 25.84 15.81 6.43
N ILE A 69 25.72 14.49 6.42
CA ILE A 69 24.74 13.80 5.57
C ILE A 69 23.36 14.39 5.93
N PRO A 70 22.59 14.94 4.97
CA PRO A 70 21.27 15.47 5.25
C PRO A 70 20.38 14.38 5.86
N VAL A 71 19.89 14.60 7.08
CA VAL A 71 18.95 13.69 7.73
C VAL A 71 17.61 13.82 7.01
N ALA A 72 17.11 12.71 6.46
CA ALA A 72 15.80 12.68 5.83
C ALA A 72 14.73 13.08 6.85
N GLN A 73 13.92 14.09 6.51
CA GLN A 73 12.78 14.46 7.34
C GLN A 73 11.67 13.42 7.20
N PRO A 74 10.94 13.10 8.28
CA PRO A 74 9.78 12.23 8.20
C PRO A 74 8.78 12.77 7.17
N ILE A 75 8.37 11.92 6.23
CA ILE A 75 7.35 12.26 5.25
C ILE A 75 6.02 12.35 5.99
N MET A 76 5.50 13.56 6.14
CA MET A 76 4.23 13.82 6.83
C MET A 76 3.03 13.80 5.88
N ASP A 77 3.28 13.95 4.57
CA ASP A 77 2.24 14.06 3.54
C ASP A 77 2.32 12.88 2.58
N TYR A 78 1.46 11.89 2.81
CA TYR A 78 1.38 10.65 2.04
C TYR A 78 0.49 10.82 0.80
N ASN A 79 0.74 11.86 0.01
CA ASN A 79 0.07 12.11 -1.28
C ASN A 79 0.51 11.13 -2.39
N ILE A 80 0.79 9.87 -2.01
CA ILE A 80 1.17 8.80 -2.92
C ILE A 80 -0.11 8.16 -3.43
N ILE A 81 -0.40 8.33 -4.71
CA ILE A 81 -1.53 7.70 -5.39
C ILE A 81 -1.06 6.34 -5.91
N ILE A 82 -1.35 5.26 -5.18
CA ILE A 82 -0.98 3.89 -5.59
C ILE A 82 -1.87 3.39 -6.73
N ASP A 83 -3.02 4.02 -6.95
CA ASP A 83 -4.08 3.48 -7.78
C ASP A 83 -4.24 4.24 -9.09
N VAL A 84 -3.24 4.11 -9.96
CA VAL A 84 -3.15 4.87 -11.22
C VAL A 84 -3.98 4.20 -12.32
N LEU A 85 -5.30 4.41 -12.26
CA LEU A 85 -6.09 4.34 -13.50
C LEU A 85 -5.68 5.51 -14.40
N PRO A 86 -5.49 5.29 -15.71
CA PRO A 86 -5.23 6.38 -16.64
C PRO A 86 -6.33 7.46 -16.56
N THR A 87 -5.96 8.73 -16.68
CA THR A 87 -6.94 9.84 -16.60
C THR A 87 -8.07 9.69 -17.62
N ILE A 88 -7.78 9.15 -18.80
CA ILE A 88 -8.79 8.86 -19.83
C ILE A 88 -9.81 7.85 -19.29
N THR A 89 -9.35 6.74 -18.70
CA THR A 89 -10.21 5.74 -18.07
C THR A 89 -11.05 6.34 -16.94
N ILE A 90 -10.48 7.21 -16.10
CA ILE A 90 -11.23 7.88 -15.02
C ILE A 90 -12.35 8.75 -15.59
N ASN A 91 -12.09 9.48 -16.69
CA ASN A 91 -13.10 10.31 -17.35
C ASN A 91 -14.21 9.45 -17.97
N ASP A 92 -13.87 8.35 -18.63
CA ASP A 92 -14.85 7.43 -19.22
C ASP A 92 -15.74 6.81 -18.15
N LEU A 93 -15.14 6.36 -17.04
CA LEU A 93 -15.87 5.86 -15.86
C LEU A 93 -16.79 6.93 -15.29
N HIS A 94 -16.33 8.18 -15.19
CA HIS A 94 -17.16 9.29 -14.70
C HIS A 94 -18.39 9.53 -15.58
N GLU A 95 -18.24 9.51 -16.91
CA GLU A 95 -19.39 9.68 -17.82
C GLU A 95 -20.36 8.49 -17.78
N ILE A 96 -19.88 7.28 -17.51
CA ILE A 96 -20.76 6.13 -17.24
C ILE A 96 -21.50 6.32 -15.90
N THR A 97 -20.79 6.66 -14.82
CA THR A 97 -21.36 6.92 -13.50
C THR A 97 -22.45 7.98 -13.58
N LYS A 98 -22.20 9.08 -14.29
CA LYS A 98 -23.17 10.15 -14.51
C LYS A 98 -24.45 9.65 -15.18
N ARG A 99 -24.34 8.80 -16.20
CA ARG A 99 -25.49 8.16 -16.86
C ARG A 99 -26.24 7.20 -15.92
N MET A 100 -25.53 6.38 -15.16
CA MET A 100 -26.13 5.43 -14.21
C MET A 100 -26.86 6.13 -13.07
N VAL A 101 -26.24 7.14 -12.46
CA VAL A 101 -26.83 7.91 -11.35
C VAL A 101 -28.03 8.73 -11.83
N ALA A 102 -27.95 9.38 -13.00
CA ALA A 102 -29.08 10.11 -13.58
C ALA A 102 -30.28 9.20 -13.89
N ALA A 103 -30.03 7.92 -14.19
CA ALA A 103 -31.05 6.91 -14.40
C ALA A 103 -31.59 6.27 -13.11
N GLY A 104 -31.09 6.68 -11.94
CA GLY A 104 -31.53 6.19 -10.62
C GLY A 104 -30.77 4.97 -10.09
N PHE A 105 -29.69 4.54 -10.76
CA PHE A 105 -28.91 3.34 -10.42
C PHE A 105 -27.60 3.64 -9.70
N GLY A 106 -27.58 4.65 -8.83
CA GLY A 106 -26.37 5.06 -8.13
C GLY A 106 -25.81 3.99 -7.18
N LYS A 107 -26.70 3.17 -6.58
CA LYS A 107 -26.31 2.08 -5.68
C LYS A 107 -25.65 0.93 -6.44
N GLU A 108 -26.26 0.52 -7.55
CA GLU A 108 -25.73 -0.52 -8.44
C GLU A 108 -24.40 -0.08 -9.04
N CYS A 109 -24.27 1.19 -9.45
CA CYS A 109 -23.00 1.76 -9.90
C CYS A 109 -21.92 1.67 -8.81
N SER A 110 -22.25 2.02 -7.56
CA SER A 110 -21.32 1.92 -6.43
C SER A 110 -20.88 0.47 -6.19
N HIS A 111 -21.82 -0.47 -6.24
CA HIS A 111 -21.56 -1.89 -6.05
C HIS A 111 -20.68 -2.50 -7.15
N VAL A 112 -20.94 -2.15 -8.42
CA VAL A 112 -20.10 -2.59 -9.54
C VAL A 112 -18.70 -2.01 -9.41
N TYR A 113 -18.57 -0.73 -9.06
CA TYR A 113 -17.25 -0.13 -8.80
C TYR A 113 -16.51 -0.81 -7.64
N SER A 114 -17.20 -1.04 -6.52
CA SER A 114 -16.59 -1.56 -5.32
C SER A 114 -16.09 -2.99 -5.47
N SER A 115 -16.80 -3.84 -6.22
CA SER A 115 -16.39 -5.23 -6.45
C SER A 115 -15.01 -5.38 -7.12
N PHE A 116 -14.63 -4.47 -8.02
CA PHE A 116 -13.29 -4.52 -8.65
C PHE A 116 -12.21 -3.95 -7.72
N ARG A 117 -12.56 -2.95 -6.91
CA ARG A 117 -11.57 -2.16 -6.17
C ARG A 117 -11.30 -2.71 -4.78
N CYS A 118 -12.20 -3.53 -4.24
CA CYS A 118 -11.94 -4.31 -3.03
C CYS A 118 -10.88 -5.39 -3.29
N GLU A 119 -10.90 -6.08 -4.44
CA GLU A 119 -9.92 -7.12 -4.78
C GLU A 119 -8.48 -6.57 -4.80
N PHE A 120 -8.26 -5.42 -5.45
CA PHE A 120 -6.96 -4.74 -5.44
C PHE A 120 -6.48 -4.43 -4.01
N LEU A 121 -7.40 -3.97 -3.15
CA LEU A 121 -7.07 -3.56 -1.79
C LEU A 121 -6.74 -4.77 -0.91
N GLU A 122 -7.49 -5.87 -1.06
CA GLU A 122 -7.22 -7.15 -0.40
C GLU A 122 -5.88 -7.76 -0.86
N GLU A 123 -5.58 -7.70 -2.15
CA GLU A 123 -4.29 -8.15 -2.69
C GLU A 123 -3.14 -7.28 -2.16
N SER A 124 -3.30 -5.96 -2.15
CA SER A 124 -2.30 -5.03 -1.59
C SER A 124 -1.99 -5.34 -0.13
N LEU A 125 -3.01 -5.63 0.68
CA LEU A 125 -2.86 -6.04 2.08
C LEU A 125 -2.17 -7.39 2.22
N SER A 126 -2.51 -8.35 1.36
CA SER A 126 -1.89 -9.68 1.36
C SER A 126 -0.40 -9.58 1.05
N ARG A 127 -0.02 -8.72 0.10
CA ARG A 127 1.38 -8.42 -0.25
C ARG A 127 2.15 -7.68 0.85
N LEU A 128 1.45 -6.93 1.71
CA LEU A 128 2.03 -6.33 2.92
C LEU A 128 2.21 -7.37 4.05
N GLY A 129 1.86 -8.64 3.80
CA GLY A 129 2.02 -9.73 4.75
C GLY A 129 0.88 -9.86 5.76
N LEU A 130 -0.24 -9.15 5.56
CA LEU A 130 -1.39 -9.23 6.47
C LEU A 130 -2.15 -10.53 6.24
N LYS A 131 -2.05 -11.47 7.19
CA LYS A 131 -2.78 -12.73 7.14
C LYS A 131 -4.21 -12.58 7.66
N LYS A 132 -5.12 -13.41 7.15
CA LYS A 132 -6.48 -13.56 7.72
C LYS A 132 -6.42 -14.60 8.84
N LEU A 133 -5.99 -14.17 10.02
CA LEU A 133 -5.94 -15.02 11.21
C LEU A 133 -7.26 -14.96 11.99
N SER A 134 -7.71 -16.12 12.44
CA SER A 134 -8.79 -16.24 13.40
C SER A 134 -8.31 -15.94 14.82
N ILE A 135 -9.25 -15.58 15.70
CA ILE A 135 -8.99 -15.36 17.13
C ILE A 135 -8.27 -16.57 17.73
N GLU A 136 -8.72 -17.79 17.41
CA GLU A 136 -8.15 -19.02 17.97
C GLU A 136 -6.70 -19.27 17.54
N GLU A 137 -6.35 -18.93 16.29
CA GLU A 137 -4.97 -19.01 15.79
C GLU A 137 -4.07 -18.03 16.53
N VAL A 138 -4.51 -16.78 16.70
CA VAL A 138 -3.77 -15.75 17.45
C VAL A 138 -3.54 -16.17 18.89
N HIS A 139 -4.50 -16.85 19.53
CA HIS A 139 -4.38 -17.29 20.93
C HIS A 139 -3.43 -18.47 21.11
N LYS A 140 -3.39 -19.39 20.15
CA LYS A 140 -2.53 -20.59 20.19
C LYS A 140 -1.10 -20.31 19.70
N MET A 141 -0.88 -19.17 19.05
CA MET A 141 0.40 -18.77 18.49
C MET A 141 1.45 -18.51 19.58
N PRO A 142 2.68 -19.04 19.45
CA PRO A 142 3.81 -18.66 20.30
C PRO A 142 4.01 -17.15 20.35
N TRP A 143 4.53 -16.62 21.46
CA TRP A 143 4.70 -15.18 21.62
C TRP A 143 5.62 -14.57 20.56
N GLN A 144 6.73 -15.24 20.23
CA GLN A 144 7.69 -14.80 19.22
C GLN A 144 7.02 -14.65 17.84
N ASP A 145 6.28 -15.66 17.40
CA ASP A 145 5.54 -15.60 16.13
C ASP A 145 4.44 -14.52 16.13
N LEU A 146 3.85 -14.24 17.31
CA LEU A 146 2.85 -13.19 17.45
C LEU A 146 3.49 -11.79 17.35
N GLU A 147 4.66 -11.57 17.96
CA GLU A 147 5.38 -10.30 17.86
C GLU A 147 5.68 -9.94 16.40
N ASP A 148 6.16 -10.92 15.63
CA ASP A 148 6.39 -10.79 14.20
C ASP A 148 5.10 -10.41 13.43
N GLU A 149 3.97 -11.05 13.77
CA GLU A 149 2.70 -10.77 13.11
C GLU A 149 2.13 -9.40 13.51
N ILE A 150 2.35 -8.95 14.76
CA ILE A 150 2.02 -7.60 15.21
C ILE A 150 2.85 -6.58 14.42
N GLU A 151 4.15 -6.82 14.21
CA GLU A 151 4.99 -5.91 13.43
C GLU A 151 4.51 -5.80 11.97
N ARG A 152 4.18 -6.95 11.34
CA ARG A 152 3.58 -6.97 9.98
C ARG A 152 2.25 -6.24 9.95
N TRP A 153 1.40 -6.45 10.95
CA TRP A 153 0.12 -5.77 11.06
C TRP A 153 0.29 -4.25 11.20
N ILE A 154 1.23 -3.76 12.03
CA ILE A 154 1.51 -2.33 12.19
C ILE A 154 1.93 -1.72 10.85
N LYS A 155 2.83 -2.37 10.11
CA LYS A 155 3.27 -1.93 8.79
C LYS A 155 2.09 -1.87 7.81
N ALA A 156 1.29 -2.94 7.74
CA ALA A 156 0.13 -3.02 6.87
C ALA A 156 -0.94 -1.97 7.22
N ALA A 157 -1.21 -1.75 8.52
CA ALA A 157 -2.14 -0.75 9.01
C ALA A 157 -1.69 0.66 8.66
N ASN A 158 -0.41 0.99 8.86
CA ASN A 158 0.14 2.29 8.49
C ASN A 158 0.02 2.55 6.98
N VAL A 159 0.43 1.60 6.14
CA VAL A 159 0.29 1.74 4.68
C VAL A 159 -1.18 1.88 4.27
N SER A 160 -2.07 1.12 4.92
CA SER A 160 -3.51 1.17 4.61
C SER A 160 -4.13 2.52 4.93
N LEU A 161 -3.91 3.01 6.15
CA LEU A 161 -4.51 4.23 6.67
C LEU A 161 -3.92 5.48 6.04
N LEU A 162 -2.61 5.46 5.77
CA LEU A 162 -1.87 6.64 5.31
C LEU A 162 -1.82 6.73 3.79
N ILE A 163 -1.90 5.62 3.06
CA ILE A 163 -1.68 5.60 1.61
C ILE A 163 -2.87 5.00 0.86
N LEU A 164 -3.26 3.77 1.17
CA LEU A 164 -4.25 3.04 0.37
C LEU A 164 -5.64 3.67 0.49
N PHE A 165 -6.15 3.88 1.71
CA PHE A 165 -7.50 4.45 1.89
C PHE A 165 -7.61 5.88 1.35
N PRO A 166 -6.65 6.80 1.60
CA PRO A 166 -6.65 8.10 0.94
C PRO A 166 -6.63 8.01 -0.59
N SER A 167 -5.83 7.10 -1.16
CA SER A 167 -5.81 6.86 -2.61
C SER A 167 -7.18 6.42 -3.14
N LYS A 168 -7.82 5.46 -2.47
CA LYS A 168 -9.18 5.00 -2.83
C LYS A 168 -10.20 6.12 -2.72
N ARG A 169 -10.10 6.97 -1.69
CA ARG A 169 -10.98 8.13 -1.49
C ARG A 169 -10.87 9.11 -2.65
N GLN A 170 -9.64 9.51 -2.99
CA GLN A 170 -9.39 10.44 -4.09
C GLN A 170 -9.95 9.92 -5.42
N LEU A 171 -9.80 8.62 -5.68
CA LEU A 171 -10.33 8.02 -6.90
C LEU A 171 -11.87 7.99 -6.92
N CYS A 172 -12.51 7.65 -5.80
CA CYS A 172 -13.96 7.73 -5.67
C CYS A 172 -14.46 9.15 -5.94
N ASP A 173 -13.81 10.15 -5.34
CA ASP A 173 -14.20 11.56 -5.52
C ASP A 173 -14.03 12.03 -6.98
N ARG A 174 -13.08 11.48 -7.74
CA ARG A 174 -12.91 11.75 -9.17
C ARG A 174 -13.98 11.07 -10.03
N ILE A 175 -14.21 9.77 -9.84
CA ILE A 175 -15.18 9.01 -10.64
C ILE A 175 -16.63 9.43 -10.34
N PHE A 176 -16.93 9.72 -9.07
CA PHE A 176 -18.25 10.11 -8.60
C PHE A 176 -18.38 11.62 -8.37
N PHE A 177 -17.58 12.42 -9.08
CA PHE A 177 -17.61 13.88 -8.96
C PHE A 177 -19.04 14.43 -9.15
N GLY A 178 -19.49 15.28 -8.23
CA GLY A 178 -20.88 15.80 -8.23
C GLY A 178 -21.94 14.83 -7.67
N PHE A 179 -21.55 13.63 -7.24
CA PHE A 179 -22.44 12.60 -6.67
C PHE A 179 -21.92 12.11 -5.30
N SER A 180 -21.90 13.00 -4.30
CA SER A 180 -21.28 12.73 -2.98
C SER A 180 -21.78 11.45 -2.31
N SER A 181 -23.10 11.20 -2.30
CA SER A 181 -23.65 9.98 -1.69
C SER A 181 -23.17 8.69 -2.37
N ALA A 182 -22.97 8.71 -3.68
CA ALA A 182 -22.43 7.57 -4.42
C ALA A 182 -20.92 7.43 -4.21
N SER A 183 -20.18 8.54 -4.10
CA SER A 183 -18.75 8.54 -3.74
C SER A 183 -18.53 7.94 -2.35
N ASP A 184 -19.28 8.39 -1.34
CA ASP A 184 -19.16 7.92 0.03
C ASP A 184 -19.54 6.44 0.17
N LEU A 185 -20.61 6.01 -0.51
CA LEU A 185 -21.01 4.60 -0.55
C LEU A 185 -19.93 3.73 -1.21
N SER A 186 -19.42 4.16 -2.36
CA SER A 186 -18.37 3.44 -3.09
C SER A 186 -17.09 3.31 -2.26
N PHE A 187 -16.65 4.40 -1.63
CA PHE A 187 -15.47 4.40 -0.75
C PHE A 187 -15.65 3.45 0.44
N MET A 188 -16.81 3.54 1.10
CA MET A 188 -17.15 2.65 2.21
C MET A 188 -17.10 1.19 1.78
N GLU A 189 -17.76 0.83 0.68
CA GLU A 189 -17.82 -0.55 0.20
C GLU A 189 -16.43 -1.09 -0.15
N VAL A 190 -15.58 -0.29 -0.82
CA VAL A 190 -14.21 -0.68 -1.16
C VAL A 190 -13.36 -0.95 0.09
N CYS A 191 -13.44 -0.08 1.10
CA CYS A 191 -12.55 -0.16 2.26
C CYS A 191 -13.08 -1.08 3.37
N ARG A 192 -14.37 -1.46 3.33
CA ARG A 192 -15.03 -2.19 4.41
C ARG A 192 -14.36 -3.51 4.75
N GLY A 193 -14.09 -4.35 3.75
CA GLY A 193 -13.49 -5.67 3.96
C GLY A 193 -12.11 -5.58 4.61
N SER A 194 -11.25 -4.74 4.05
CA SER A 194 -9.90 -4.44 4.55
C SER A 194 -9.89 -3.83 5.95
N THR A 195 -10.82 -2.90 6.22
CA THR A 195 -10.96 -2.30 7.56
C THR A 195 -11.35 -3.36 8.59
N ILE A 196 -12.31 -4.22 8.26
CA ILE A 196 -12.73 -5.33 9.13
C ILE A 196 -11.55 -6.28 9.38
N GLN A 197 -10.78 -6.62 8.35
CA GLN A 197 -9.61 -7.50 8.51
C GLN A 197 -8.57 -6.91 9.47
N LEU A 198 -8.23 -5.63 9.31
CA LEU A 198 -7.29 -4.93 10.19
C LEU A 198 -7.79 -4.92 11.64
N LEU A 199 -9.08 -4.60 11.85
CA LEU A 199 -9.68 -4.53 13.17
C LEU A 199 -9.80 -5.90 13.84
N ASN A 200 -10.14 -6.95 13.08
CA ASN A 200 -10.27 -8.31 13.62
C ASN A 200 -8.95 -8.82 14.19
N PHE A 201 -7.82 -8.52 13.54
CA PHE A 201 -6.51 -8.88 14.09
C PHE A 201 -6.22 -8.10 15.37
N ALA A 202 -6.43 -6.78 15.37
CA ALA A 202 -6.22 -5.95 16.56
C ALA A 202 -7.08 -6.42 17.75
N ASP A 203 -8.34 -6.77 17.50
CA ASP A 203 -9.26 -7.30 18.50
C ASP A 203 -8.79 -8.66 19.04
N ALA A 204 -8.36 -9.56 18.15
CA ALA A 204 -7.81 -10.86 18.55
C ALA A 204 -6.57 -10.74 19.46
N VAL A 205 -5.70 -9.76 19.19
CA VAL A 205 -4.51 -9.47 20.03
C VAL A 205 -4.93 -8.85 21.37
N ALA A 206 -5.86 -7.89 21.36
CA ALA A 206 -6.34 -7.20 22.56
C ALA A 206 -7.10 -8.13 23.53
N ILE A 207 -7.80 -9.15 23.02
CA ILE A 207 -8.50 -10.14 23.86
C ILE A 207 -7.52 -11.13 24.50
N ARG A 208 -6.39 -11.41 23.84
CA ARG A 208 -5.34 -12.29 24.37
C ARG A 208 -4.60 -11.66 25.56
N SER A 209 -4.49 -10.32 25.61
CA SER A 209 -3.71 -9.57 26.59
C SER A 209 -4.33 -9.47 27.98
#